data_AF-V9HMW0-F1
#
_entry.id   AF-V9HMW0-F1
#
_cell.length_a   1.000
_cell.length_b   1.000
_cell.length_c   1.000
_cell.angle_alpha   90.00
_cell.angle_beta   90.00
_cell.angle_gamma   90.00
#
_symmetry.space_group_name_H-M   'P 1'
#
loop_
_entity.id
_entity.type
_entity.pdbx_description
1 polymer ?
#
loop_
_entity_poly.entity_id
_entity_poly.type
_entity_poly.pdbx_seq_one_letter_code
_entity_poly.pdbx_strand_id
1 'polypeptide(L)'
;MLENQSPIVRRLVMFWLPIMVVIGVFLYLSQTHYDAQKEAQYGLQRLNFWRRQAGLPVLERQAALEQAAQKHAQYLTHNPDGHDERNRSNPHFTGADPQERANAAGYPAAVSENLTISHFARSGKRSVDSLMTALYHRLSLLNPDQDEVGVAWARGKNSAFVLESGSSQDRQLCEQNHSVQAKYILTMICHNKKVEIHVNQAPIMQKMAVKYPIGSQIEPSYDGKEQPNPMPQADKTGNPISIAFYGETQPIQMISFKLFQDNQPINDVKILTASNDINRLLAETEFALFPMKSLEFDKDYRVEFAYRQNNQDKIEKWQFHTRKKKNIFEF
;
A
#
# COMPACT_ATOMS: atom_id res chain seq x y z
N MET A 1 -44.46 -8.34 35.59
CA MET A 1 -43.35 -9.29 35.87
C MET A 1 -42.07 -8.64 36.41
N LEU A 2 -41.80 -7.34 36.22
CA LEU A 2 -40.60 -6.67 36.74
C LEU A 2 -40.74 -6.05 38.16
N GLU A 3 -41.95 -6.11 38.74
CA GLU A 3 -42.29 -5.43 39.99
C GLU A 3 -41.74 -6.13 41.25
N ASN A 4 -41.42 -7.43 41.14
CA ASN A 4 -40.79 -8.24 42.19
C ASN A 4 -39.26 -8.35 42.06
N GLN A 5 -38.61 -7.55 41.21
CA GLN A 5 -37.16 -7.65 40.97
C GLN A 5 -36.37 -6.53 41.63
N SER A 6 -35.11 -6.82 41.98
CA SER A 6 -34.27 -5.87 42.71
C SER A 6 -34.05 -4.57 41.92
N PRO A 7 -33.84 -3.42 42.59
CA PRO A 7 -33.66 -2.12 41.94
C PRO A 7 -32.52 -2.11 40.90
N ILE A 8 -31.49 -2.94 41.11
CA ILE A 8 -30.35 -3.10 40.19
C ILE A 8 -30.78 -3.81 38.91
N VAL A 9 -31.52 -4.92 39.02
CA VAL A 9 -32.04 -5.67 37.87
C VAL A 9 -33.04 -4.81 37.09
N ARG A 10 -33.86 -4.04 37.80
CA ARG A 10 -34.83 -3.11 37.20
C ARG A 10 -34.13 -1.99 36.40
N ARG A 11 -33.01 -1.43 36.91
CA ARG A 11 -32.18 -0.45 36.16
C ARG A 11 -31.46 -1.08 34.97
N LEU A 12 -30.92 -2.28 35.12
CA LEU A 12 -30.29 -3.02 34.02
C LEU A 12 -31.28 -3.28 32.88
N VAL A 13 -32.48 -3.75 33.19
CA VAL A 13 -33.49 -4.09 32.17
C VAL A 13 -34.15 -2.87 31.55
N MET A 14 -34.44 -1.80 32.31
CA MET A 14 -35.14 -0.63 31.76
C MET A 14 -34.24 0.40 31.08
N PHE A 15 -32.96 0.49 31.46
CA PHE A 15 -32.07 1.54 30.93
C PHE A 15 -30.88 0.95 30.17
N TRP A 16 -30.17 -0.01 30.75
CA TRP A 16 -28.93 -0.51 30.13
C TRP A 16 -29.19 -1.49 28.98
N LEU A 17 -30.16 -2.39 29.12
CA LEU A 17 -30.48 -3.38 28.09
C LEU A 17 -31.00 -2.73 26.80
N PRO A 18 -31.92 -1.74 26.82
CA PRO A 18 -32.32 -1.01 25.61
C PRO A 18 -31.15 -0.22 25.00
N ILE A 19 -30.30 0.41 25.81
CA ILE A 19 -29.10 1.11 25.32
C ILE A 19 -28.13 0.14 24.64
N MET A 20 -27.87 -1.02 25.24
CA MET A 20 -27.01 -2.05 24.65
C MET A 20 -27.61 -2.64 23.38
N VAL A 21 -28.93 -2.82 23.30
CA VAL A 21 -29.63 -3.24 22.09
C VAL A 21 -29.50 -2.17 21.00
N VAL A 22 -29.71 -0.89 21.33
CA VAL A 22 -29.54 0.23 20.40
C VAL A 22 -28.09 0.32 19.90
N ILE A 23 -27.09 0.24 20.79
CA ILE A 23 -25.68 0.21 20.42
C ILE A 23 -25.39 -1.01 19.53
N GLY A 24 -25.91 -2.18 19.87
CA GLY A 24 -25.78 -3.41 19.07
C GLY A 24 -26.39 -3.27 17.67
N VAL A 25 -27.56 -2.65 17.56
CA VAL A 25 -28.22 -2.36 16.28
C VAL A 25 -27.44 -1.32 15.47
N PHE A 26 -26.94 -0.25 16.08
CA PHE A 26 -26.10 0.73 15.39
C PHE A 26 -24.79 0.12 14.89
N LEU A 27 -24.14 -0.72 15.71
CA LEU A 27 -22.96 -1.46 15.32
C LEU A 27 -23.26 -2.42 14.17
N TYR A 28 -24.36 -3.19 14.26
CA TYR A 28 -24.80 -4.08 13.18
C TYR A 28 -25.09 -3.33 11.87
N LEU A 29 -25.87 -2.24 11.93
CA LEU A 29 -26.20 -1.41 10.77
C LEU A 29 -24.95 -0.76 10.15
N SER A 30 -24.00 -0.30 10.97
CA SER A 30 -22.72 0.25 10.49
C SER A 30 -21.89 -0.76 9.68
N GLN A 31 -22.03 -2.06 9.98
CA GLN A 31 -21.31 -3.12 9.27
C GLN A 31 -22.01 -3.49 7.95
N THR A 32 -23.35 -3.37 7.89
CA THR A 32 -24.13 -3.58 6.65
C THR A 32 -23.97 -2.48 5.60
N HIS A 33 -23.30 -1.37 5.95
CA HIS A 33 -23.08 -0.24 5.05
C HIS A 33 -21.93 -0.41 4.05
N TYR A 34 -21.06 -1.41 4.24
CA TYR A 34 -19.94 -1.65 3.35
C TYR A 34 -20.39 -2.42 2.11
N ASP A 35 -20.42 -1.73 0.98
CA ASP A 35 -20.61 -2.32 -0.34
C ASP A 35 -19.23 -2.64 -0.93
N ALA A 36 -18.96 -3.93 -1.18
CA ALA A 36 -17.65 -4.40 -1.61
C ALA A 36 -17.14 -3.70 -2.88
N GLN A 37 -18.01 -3.49 -3.86
CA GLN A 37 -17.64 -2.87 -5.13
C GLN A 37 -17.35 -1.38 -4.93
N LYS A 38 -18.16 -0.67 -4.13
CA LYS A 38 -17.91 0.74 -3.79
C LYS A 38 -16.63 0.90 -2.98
N GLU A 39 -16.35 0.01 -2.04
CA GLU A 39 -15.12 0.07 -1.25
C GLU A 39 -13.87 -0.17 -2.11
N ALA A 40 -13.92 -1.15 -3.01
CA ALA A 40 -12.87 -1.37 -4.00
C ALA A 40 -12.65 -0.11 -4.87
N GLN A 41 -13.74 0.48 -5.38
CA GLN A 41 -13.70 1.71 -6.17
C GLN A 41 -13.12 2.90 -5.38
N TYR A 42 -13.55 3.09 -4.13
CA TYR A 42 -13.06 4.17 -3.27
C TYR A 42 -11.58 3.99 -2.91
N GLY A 43 -11.14 2.74 -2.71
CA GLY A 43 -9.72 2.41 -2.54
C GLY A 43 -8.92 2.81 -3.77
N LEU A 44 -9.32 2.37 -4.98
CA LEU A 44 -8.63 2.74 -6.21
C LEU A 44 -8.57 4.26 -6.42
N GLN A 45 -9.67 4.97 -6.20
CA GLN A 45 -9.71 6.43 -6.29
C GLN A 45 -8.75 7.10 -5.31
N ARG A 46 -8.61 6.54 -4.10
CA ARG A 46 -7.69 7.04 -3.08
C ARG A 46 -6.23 6.77 -3.46
N LEU A 47 -5.93 5.60 -4.00
CA LEU A 47 -4.59 5.28 -4.52
C LEU A 47 -4.21 6.22 -5.66
N ASN A 48 -5.10 6.40 -6.64
CA ASN A 48 -4.88 7.31 -7.76
C ASN A 48 -4.80 8.79 -7.33
N PHE A 49 -5.42 9.17 -6.21
CA PHE A 49 -5.18 10.47 -5.58
C PHE A 49 -3.73 10.59 -5.09
N TRP A 50 -3.19 9.58 -4.41
CA TRP A 50 -1.79 9.57 -3.95
C TRP A 50 -0.78 9.54 -5.09
N ARG A 51 -1.02 8.71 -6.12
CA ARG A 51 -0.19 8.65 -7.33
C ARG A 51 -0.12 10.01 -8.03
N ARG A 52 -1.26 10.69 -8.21
CA ARG A 52 -1.28 12.06 -8.78
C ARG A 52 -0.51 13.07 -7.95
N GLN A 53 -0.61 13.03 -6.61
CA GLN A 53 0.19 13.92 -5.76
C GLN A 53 1.70 13.66 -5.92
N ALA A 54 2.09 12.40 -6.11
CA ALA A 54 3.47 11.99 -6.40
C ALA A 54 3.93 12.25 -7.84
N GLY A 55 3.08 12.82 -8.70
CA GLY A 55 3.40 13.08 -10.11
C GLY A 55 3.35 11.83 -11.00
N LEU A 56 2.70 10.77 -10.54
CA LEU A 56 2.56 9.51 -11.26
C LEU A 56 1.26 9.44 -12.07
N PRO A 57 1.26 8.72 -13.20
CA PRO A 57 0.03 8.31 -13.88
C PRO A 57 -0.89 7.52 -12.94
N VAL A 58 -2.19 7.64 -13.18
CA VAL A 58 -3.19 6.83 -12.48
C VAL A 58 -3.11 5.38 -12.98
N LEU A 59 -3.42 4.43 -12.10
CA LEU A 59 -3.59 3.03 -12.48
C LEU A 59 -4.97 2.84 -13.10
N GLU A 60 -5.00 2.15 -14.24
CA GLU A 60 -6.20 1.75 -14.96
C GLU A 60 -6.66 0.35 -14.53
N ARG A 61 -7.97 0.13 -14.55
CA ARG A 61 -8.52 -1.18 -14.14
C ARG A 61 -8.18 -2.24 -15.18
N GLN A 62 -7.72 -3.40 -14.71
CA GLN A 62 -7.57 -4.58 -15.55
C GLN A 62 -8.33 -5.78 -14.97
N ALA A 63 -9.19 -6.39 -15.80
CA ALA A 63 -10.15 -7.41 -15.43
C ALA A 63 -9.49 -8.69 -14.87
N ALA A 64 -8.39 -9.16 -15.45
CA ALA A 64 -7.68 -10.33 -14.96
C ALA A 64 -7.09 -10.09 -13.55
N LEU A 65 -6.49 -8.92 -13.33
CA LEU A 65 -6.01 -8.53 -12.00
C LEU A 65 -7.18 -8.35 -11.01
N GLU A 66 -8.31 -7.79 -11.45
CA GLU A 66 -9.48 -7.62 -10.59
C GLU A 66 -10.09 -8.98 -10.19
N GLN A 67 -10.10 -9.95 -11.10
CA GLN A 67 -10.49 -11.32 -10.79
C GLN A 67 -9.54 -11.99 -9.79
N ALA A 68 -8.22 -11.85 -9.98
CA ALA A 68 -7.21 -12.37 -9.05
C ALA A 68 -7.38 -11.76 -7.64
N ALA A 69 -7.46 -10.42 -7.56
CA ALA A 69 -7.68 -9.70 -6.31
C ALA A 69 -9.00 -10.10 -5.64
N GLN A 70 -10.08 -10.30 -6.42
CA GLN A 70 -11.39 -10.68 -5.89
C GLN A 70 -11.40 -12.08 -5.29
N LYS A 71 -10.75 -13.05 -5.95
CA LYS A 71 -10.60 -14.41 -5.44
C LYS A 71 -9.75 -14.41 -4.17
N HIS A 72 -8.63 -13.71 -4.18
CA HIS A 72 -7.77 -13.65 -3.00
C HIS A 72 -8.45 -12.93 -1.82
N ALA A 73 -9.12 -11.79 -2.04
CA ALA A 73 -9.87 -11.11 -1.00
C ALA A 73 -10.93 -12.04 -0.37
N GLN A 74 -11.64 -12.84 -1.17
CA GLN A 74 -12.61 -13.83 -0.69
C GLN A 74 -11.94 -14.95 0.10
N TYR A 75 -10.79 -15.47 -0.36
CA TYR A 75 -9.98 -16.46 0.36
C TYR A 75 -9.62 -15.95 1.77
N LEU A 76 -9.11 -14.72 1.85
CA LEU A 76 -8.67 -14.07 3.09
C LEU A 76 -9.79 -13.84 4.12
N THR A 77 -11.05 -13.82 3.69
CA THR A 77 -12.18 -13.71 4.62
C THR A 77 -12.28 -14.91 5.58
N HIS A 78 -11.73 -16.07 5.22
CA HIS A 78 -11.72 -17.29 6.04
C HIS A 78 -10.29 -17.74 6.42
N ASN A 79 -9.32 -17.50 5.55
CA ASN A 79 -7.92 -17.91 5.70
C ASN A 79 -7.01 -16.66 5.64
N PRO A 80 -6.73 -15.96 6.75
CA PRO A 80 -5.97 -14.71 6.76
C PRO A 80 -4.44 -14.95 6.63
N ASP A 81 -4.03 -15.66 5.59
CA ASP A 81 -2.65 -16.16 5.41
C ASP A 81 -1.68 -15.08 4.91
N GLY A 82 -2.18 -13.89 4.55
CA GLY A 82 -1.37 -12.82 3.94
C GLY A 82 -1.29 -13.00 2.44
N HIS A 83 -0.11 -12.78 1.86
CA HIS A 83 0.10 -12.85 0.39
C HIS A 83 0.02 -14.28 -0.18
N ASP A 84 0.28 -15.28 0.65
CA ASP A 84 0.24 -16.69 0.24
C ASP A 84 -1.13 -17.32 0.48
N GLU A 85 -1.48 -18.33 -0.31
CA GLU A 85 -2.62 -19.21 -0.05
C GLU A 85 -2.13 -20.63 0.27
N ARG A 86 -2.45 -21.13 1.46
CA ARG A 86 -2.01 -22.47 1.91
C ARG A 86 -3.12 -23.50 1.90
N ASN A 87 -4.36 -23.07 2.11
CA ASN A 87 -5.53 -23.93 2.18
C ASN A 87 -6.15 -24.20 0.81
N ARG A 88 -5.68 -25.24 0.13
CA ARG A 88 -6.18 -25.66 -1.19
C ARG A 88 -7.65 -26.10 -1.21
N SER A 89 -8.25 -26.38 -0.05
CA SER A 89 -9.68 -26.75 0.05
C SER A 89 -10.62 -25.54 0.04
N ASN A 90 -10.09 -24.32 0.19
CA ASN A 90 -10.90 -23.10 0.11
C ASN A 90 -11.43 -22.95 -1.33
N PRO A 91 -12.75 -22.73 -1.54
CA PRO A 91 -13.33 -22.61 -2.88
C PRO A 91 -12.86 -21.37 -3.67
N HIS A 92 -12.20 -20.43 -3.00
CA HIS A 92 -11.59 -19.26 -3.60
C HIS A 92 -10.08 -19.42 -3.88
N PHE A 93 -9.49 -20.56 -3.51
CA PHE A 93 -8.09 -20.86 -3.82
C PHE A 93 -7.87 -20.88 -5.34
N THR A 94 -6.89 -20.12 -5.81
CA THR A 94 -6.56 -20.05 -7.25
C THR A 94 -5.07 -20.17 -7.57
N GLY A 95 -4.21 -20.04 -6.56
CA GLY A 95 -2.75 -20.12 -6.69
C GLY A 95 -2.08 -19.83 -5.36
N ALA A 96 -0.91 -20.43 -5.12
CA ALA A 96 -0.24 -20.35 -3.82
C ALA A 96 0.35 -18.97 -3.52
N ASP A 97 0.68 -18.19 -4.55
CA ASP A 97 1.28 -16.85 -4.46
C ASP A 97 0.59 -15.86 -5.43
N PRO A 98 0.85 -14.54 -5.34
CA PRO A 98 0.22 -13.54 -6.21
C PRO A 98 0.39 -13.81 -7.70
N GLN A 99 1.57 -14.31 -8.10
CA GLN A 99 1.89 -14.56 -9.50
C GLN A 99 1.11 -15.76 -10.07
N GLU A 100 0.99 -16.85 -9.31
CA GLU A 100 0.12 -17.99 -9.64
C GLU A 100 -1.34 -17.57 -9.78
N ARG A 101 -1.86 -16.74 -8.86
CA ARG A 101 -3.24 -16.25 -8.91
C ARG A 101 -3.50 -15.35 -10.12
N ALA A 102 -2.58 -14.43 -10.40
CA ALA A 102 -2.66 -13.55 -11.56
C ALA A 102 -2.67 -14.34 -12.88
N ASN A 103 -1.77 -15.32 -13.03
CA ASN A 103 -1.72 -16.18 -14.21
C ASN A 103 -2.97 -17.08 -14.33
N ALA A 104 -3.50 -17.60 -13.22
CA ALA A 104 -4.76 -18.36 -13.21
C ALA A 104 -5.97 -17.50 -13.64
N ALA A 105 -5.93 -16.19 -13.38
CA ALA A 105 -6.91 -15.22 -13.86
C ALA A 105 -6.64 -14.71 -15.29
N GLY A 106 -5.57 -15.19 -15.95
CA GLY A 106 -5.22 -14.83 -17.32
C GLY A 106 -4.32 -13.60 -17.45
N TYR A 107 -3.69 -13.12 -16.37
CA TYR A 107 -2.68 -12.07 -16.44
C TYR A 107 -1.28 -12.69 -16.54
N PRO A 108 -0.60 -12.58 -17.69
CA PRO A 108 0.59 -13.38 -17.97
C PRO A 108 1.89 -12.79 -17.40
N ALA A 109 1.94 -11.48 -17.12
CA ALA A 109 3.15 -10.77 -16.72
C ALA A 109 3.34 -10.74 -15.19
N ALA A 110 4.48 -10.20 -14.77
CA ALA A 110 4.81 -10.00 -13.37
C ALA A 110 3.79 -9.07 -12.66
N VAL A 111 3.42 -9.40 -11.42
CA VAL A 111 2.51 -8.61 -10.60
C VAL A 111 3.11 -8.23 -9.25
N SER A 112 2.54 -7.20 -8.62
CA SER A 112 2.80 -6.85 -7.22
C SER A 112 1.49 -6.72 -6.47
N GLU A 113 1.45 -7.32 -5.27
CA GLU A 113 0.26 -7.32 -4.43
C GLU A 113 0.43 -6.43 -3.20
N ASN A 114 -0.62 -5.71 -2.85
CA ASN A 114 -0.75 -5.02 -1.57
C ASN A 114 -2.09 -5.39 -0.93
N LEU A 115 -2.10 -5.67 0.37
CA LEU A 115 -3.31 -6.08 1.06
C LEU A 115 -3.41 -5.57 2.49
N THR A 116 -4.66 -5.42 2.95
CA THR A 116 -4.95 -5.27 4.37
C THR A 116 -5.92 -6.35 4.80
N ILE A 117 -5.68 -6.99 5.94
CA ILE A 117 -6.58 -7.96 6.56
C ILE A 117 -6.88 -7.50 7.98
N SER A 118 -8.14 -7.55 8.39
CA SER A 118 -8.55 -7.23 9.76
C SER A 118 -9.81 -7.99 10.17
N HIS A 119 -9.98 -8.23 11.46
CA HIS A 119 -11.25 -8.74 11.99
C HIS A 119 -12.41 -7.75 11.86
N PHE A 120 -12.11 -6.45 11.81
CA PHE A 120 -13.10 -5.39 11.67
C PHE A 120 -13.10 -4.83 10.25
N ALA A 121 -14.28 -4.51 9.72
CA ALA A 121 -14.40 -3.88 8.41
C ALA A 121 -13.68 -2.52 8.40
N ARG A 122 -12.89 -2.30 7.35
CA ARG A 122 -12.21 -1.04 7.07
C ARG A 122 -12.56 -0.61 5.66
N SER A 123 -12.91 0.66 5.48
CA SER A 123 -13.19 1.20 4.14
C SER A 123 -11.97 1.11 3.24
N GLY A 124 -12.17 0.96 1.94
CA GLY A 124 -11.09 0.89 0.95
C GLY A 124 -10.18 2.11 1.01
N LYS A 125 -10.74 3.32 1.22
CA LYS A 125 -9.93 4.55 1.42
C LYS A 125 -8.99 4.43 2.62
N ARG A 126 -9.51 3.94 3.76
CA ARG A 126 -8.71 3.78 4.97
C ARG A 126 -7.69 2.67 4.83
N SER A 127 -7.98 1.60 4.08
CA SER A 127 -7.02 0.54 3.77
C SER A 127 -5.85 1.09 2.97
N VAL A 128 -6.13 1.82 1.88
CA VAL A 128 -5.08 2.50 1.10
C VAL A 128 -4.28 3.48 1.94
N ASP A 129 -4.94 4.34 2.74
CA ASP A 129 -4.21 5.28 3.60
C ASP A 129 -3.29 4.57 4.60
N SER A 130 -3.65 3.37 5.07
CA SER A 130 -2.77 2.53 5.90
C SER A 130 -1.56 2.02 5.12
N LEU A 131 -1.80 1.50 3.91
CA LEU A 131 -0.73 0.97 3.07
C LEU A 131 0.26 2.06 2.67
N MET A 132 -0.20 3.30 2.52
CA MET A 132 0.66 4.45 2.21
C MET A 132 1.53 4.93 3.38
N THR A 133 1.25 4.53 4.63
CA THR A 133 2.16 4.76 5.76
C THR A 133 3.16 3.62 5.97
N ALA A 134 2.89 2.44 5.41
CA ALA A 134 3.76 1.28 5.39
C ALA A 134 4.78 1.42 4.24
N LEU A 135 6.08 1.33 4.55
CA LEU A 135 7.15 1.74 3.64
C LEU A 135 7.23 0.84 2.40
N TYR A 136 7.29 -0.47 2.56
CA TYR A 136 7.47 -1.41 1.45
C TYR A 136 6.20 -1.46 0.58
N HIS A 137 5.03 -1.47 1.20
CA HIS A 137 3.76 -1.39 0.48
C HIS A 137 3.67 -0.10 -0.33
N ARG A 138 4.04 1.04 0.25
CA ARG A 138 4.06 2.31 -0.47
C ARG A 138 4.99 2.30 -1.67
N LEU A 139 6.21 1.75 -1.53
CA LEU A 139 7.17 1.67 -2.63
C LEU A 139 6.61 0.85 -3.80
N SER A 140 5.90 -0.24 -3.51
CA SER A 140 5.14 -1.01 -4.51
C SER A 140 4.03 -0.17 -5.15
N LEU A 141 3.15 0.44 -4.34
CA LEU A 141 1.99 1.21 -4.81
C LEU A 141 2.32 2.47 -5.64
N LEU A 142 3.51 3.04 -5.40
CA LEU A 142 4.02 4.20 -6.12
C LEU A 142 5.07 3.85 -7.18
N ASN A 143 5.19 2.58 -7.56
CA ASN A 143 6.06 2.18 -8.65
C ASN A 143 5.54 2.81 -9.99
N PRO A 144 6.37 3.58 -10.71
CA PRO A 144 5.99 4.24 -11.97
C PRO A 144 5.89 3.27 -13.15
N ASP A 145 6.49 2.09 -13.06
CA ASP A 145 6.48 1.08 -14.13
C ASP A 145 5.17 0.27 -14.15
N GLN A 146 4.26 0.51 -13.20
CA GLN A 146 2.92 -0.07 -13.15
C GLN A 146 1.86 0.95 -13.60
N ASP A 147 0.96 0.50 -14.46
CA ASP A 147 -0.14 1.27 -15.03
C ASP A 147 -1.49 0.52 -15.03
N GLU A 148 -1.51 -0.77 -14.67
CA GLU A 148 -2.72 -1.59 -14.55
C GLU A 148 -2.94 -2.06 -13.10
N VAL A 149 -4.20 -2.19 -12.69
CA VAL A 149 -4.55 -2.65 -11.34
C VAL A 149 -5.89 -3.38 -11.28
N GLY A 150 -5.96 -4.39 -10.41
CA GLY A 150 -7.18 -5.00 -9.90
C GLY A 150 -7.39 -4.66 -8.44
N VAL A 151 -8.62 -4.32 -8.04
CA VAL A 151 -8.93 -3.95 -6.65
C VAL A 151 -10.14 -4.72 -6.17
N ALA A 152 -10.03 -5.34 -5.01
CA ALA A 152 -11.16 -6.03 -4.40
C ALA A 152 -11.27 -5.75 -2.91
N TRP A 153 -12.50 -5.78 -2.43
CA TRP A 153 -12.82 -5.76 -1.01
C TRP A 153 -13.75 -6.93 -0.71
N ALA A 154 -13.54 -7.62 0.40
CA ALA A 154 -14.39 -8.73 0.80
C ALA A 154 -14.55 -8.78 2.33
N ARG A 155 -15.70 -9.31 2.77
CA ARG A 155 -16.02 -9.51 4.18
C ARG A 155 -16.65 -10.86 4.42
N GLY A 156 -16.11 -11.57 5.40
CA GLY A 156 -16.64 -12.80 5.99
C GLY A 156 -16.28 -12.85 7.47
N LYS A 157 -15.46 -13.81 7.90
CA LYS A 157 -14.87 -13.81 9.25
C LYS A 157 -13.85 -12.67 9.42
N ASN A 158 -13.05 -12.41 8.39
CA ASN A 158 -12.18 -11.23 8.27
C ASN A 158 -12.70 -10.28 7.18
N SER A 159 -12.23 -9.04 7.21
CA SER A 159 -12.31 -8.07 6.13
C SER A 159 -10.96 -8.05 5.42
N ALA A 160 -10.98 -8.11 4.09
CA ALA A 160 -9.80 -8.03 3.26
C ALA A 160 -9.97 -6.95 2.19
N PHE A 161 -8.92 -6.20 1.92
CA PHE A 161 -8.80 -5.30 0.78
C PHE A 161 -7.50 -5.66 0.06
N VAL A 162 -7.58 -5.95 -1.23
CA VAL A 162 -6.47 -6.47 -2.04
C VAL A 162 -6.32 -5.59 -3.29
N LEU A 163 -5.09 -5.24 -3.60
CA LEU A 163 -4.65 -4.53 -4.80
C LEU A 163 -3.61 -5.42 -5.50
N GLU A 164 -3.88 -5.77 -6.75
CA GLU A 164 -2.93 -6.45 -7.63
C GLU A 164 -2.56 -5.49 -8.75
N SER A 165 -1.28 -5.14 -8.89
CA SER A 165 -0.81 -4.15 -9.87
C SER A 165 0.16 -4.77 -10.86
N GLY A 166 0.15 -4.28 -12.10
CA GLY A 166 1.01 -4.78 -13.17
C GLY A 166 1.31 -3.72 -14.23
N SER A 167 2.15 -4.11 -15.19
CA SER A 167 2.53 -3.30 -16.35
C SER A 167 1.82 -3.79 -17.61
N SER A 168 1.10 -2.90 -18.29
CA SER A 168 0.48 -3.16 -19.59
C SER A 168 1.53 -3.43 -20.66
N GLN A 169 2.71 -2.80 -20.58
CA GLN A 169 3.85 -3.07 -21.45
C GLN A 169 4.33 -4.51 -21.27
N ASP A 170 4.57 -4.95 -20.04
CA ASP A 170 5.03 -6.32 -19.77
C ASP A 170 3.96 -7.35 -20.13
N ARG A 171 2.69 -7.05 -19.86
CA ARG A 171 1.57 -7.90 -20.27
C ARG A 171 1.54 -8.09 -21.78
N GLN A 172 1.61 -7.00 -22.56
CA GLN A 172 1.62 -7.05 -24.02
C GLN A 172 2.86 -7.81 -24.54
N LEU A 173 4.02 -7.65 -23.90
CA LEU A 173 5.20 -8.44 -24.22
C LEU A 173 4.95 -9.93 -23.99
N CYS A 174 4.31 -10.34 -22.89
CA CYS A 174 4.00 -11.74 -22.66
C CYS A 174 2.93 -12.32 -23.61
N GLU A 175 2.03 -11.49 -24.15
CA GLU A 175 0.95 -11.92 -25.06
C GLU A 175 1.40 -12.03 -26.54
N GLN A 176 2.46 -11.32 -26.93
CA GLN A 176 2.88 -11.22 -28.34
C GLN A 176 3.88 -12.31 -28.76
N ASN A 177 3.83 -12.68 -30.04
CA ASN A 177 4.88 -13.47 -30.69
C ASN A 177 6.01 -12.55 -31.14
N HIS A 178 7.24 -12.80 -30.66
CA HIS A 178 8.38 -11.93 -30.88
C HIS A 178 9.22 -12.31 -32.10
N SER A 179 9.84 -11.31 -32.73
CA SER A 179 10.66 -11.49 -33.94
C SER A 179 12.01 -12.13 -33.63
N VAL A 180 12.49 -13.00 -34.53
CA VAL A 180 13.81 -13.65 -34.44
C VAL A 180 14.96 -12.66 -34.71
N GLN A 181 14.69 -11.56 -35.41
CA GLN A 181 15.64 -10.47 -35.61
C GLN A 181 15.40 -9.39 -34.56
N ALA A 182 16.15 -9.45 -33.46
CA ALA A 182 16.04 -8.53 -32.33
C ALA A 182 17.41 -7.94 -31.93
N LYS A 183 17.39 -6.71 -31.41
CA LYS A 183 18.57 -5.99 -30.93
C LYS A 183 18.82 -6.17 -29.43
N TYR A 184 17.78 -6.50 -28.68
CA TYR A 184 17.83 -6.67 -27.24
C TYR A 184 17.16 -7.99 -26.85
N ILE A 185 17.71 -8.64 -25.82
CA ILE A 185 17.13 -9.83 -25.19
C ILE A 185 16.70 -9.42 -23.79
N LEU A 186 15.39 -9.46 -23.55
CA LEU A 186 14.79 -9.18 -22.25
C LEU A 186 14.53 -10.48 -21.53
N THR A 187 14.88 -10.52 -20.25
CA THR A 187 14.58 -11.66 -19.40
C THR A 187 13.48 -11.26 -18.43
N MET A 188 12.30 -11.85 -18.55
CA MET A 188 11.16 -11.55 -17.68
C MET A 188 10.31 -12.79 -17.36
N ILE A 189 9.36 -12.64 -16.45
CA ILE A 189 8.40 -13.70 -16.10
C ILE A 189 7.17 -13.55 -16.97
N CYS A 190 6.88 -14.56 -17.78
CA CYS A 190 5.63 -14.72 -18.51
C CYS A 190 5.02 -16.08 -18.20
N HIS A 191 3.74 -16.12 -17.85
CA HIS A 191 3.02 -17.34 -17.49
C HIS A 191 3.75 -18.19 -16.45
N ASN A 192 4.28 -17.53 -15.41
CA ASN A 192 5.07 -18.12 -14.32
C ASN A 192 6.37 -18.81 -14.78
N LYS A 193 6.87 -18.47 -15.96
CA LYS A 193 8.14 -18.98 -16.50
C LYS A 193 9.04 -17.82 -16.85
N LYS A 194 10.32 -17.98 -16.54
CA LYS A 194 11.36 -17.09 -17.03
C LYS A 194 11.49 -17.30 -18.54
N VAL A 195 11.26 -16.24 -19.30
CA VAL A 195 11.34 -16.25 -20.77
C VAL A 195 12.33 -15.21 -21.26
N GLU A 196 12.94 -15.51 -22.41
CA GLU A 196 13.75 -14.55 -23.16
C GLU A 196 12.90 -13.97 -24.29
N ILE A 197 12.68 -12.67 -24.24
CA ILE A 197 11.89 -11.92 -25.21
C ILE A 197 12.80 -11.08 -26.08
N HIS A 198 12.72 -11.32 -27.38
CA HIS A 198 13.56 -10.71 -28.40
C HIS A 198 12.89 -9.45 -28.94
N VAL A 199 13.38 -8.27 -28.56
CA VAL A 199 12.80 -6.98 -28.96
C VAL A 199 13.76 -6.12 -29.79
N ASN A 200 13.20 -5.30 -30.67
CA ASN A 200 13.96 -4.36 -31.49
C ASN A 200 14.26 -3.02 -30.80
N GLN A 201 13.52 -2.70 -29.73
CA GLN A 201 13.66 -1.49 -28.94
C GLN A 201 13.65 -1.88 -27.46
N ALA A 202 14.50 -1.24 -26.66
CA ALA A 202 14.49 -1.45 -25.22
C ALA A 202 13.14 -1.00 -24.61
N PRO A 203 12.64 -1.68 -23.57
CA PRO A 203 11.47 -1.24 -22.82
C PRO A 203 11.60 0.19 -22.34
N ILE A 204 10.45 0.86 -22.20
CA ILE A 204 10.41 2.24 -21.76
C ILE A 204 10.37 2.20 -20.24
N MET A 205 11.52 2.45 -19.60
CA MET A 205 11.58 2.63 -18.15
C MET A 205 11.38 4.10 -17.81
N GLN A 206 10.49 4.38 -16.86
CA GLN A 206 10.30 5.76 -16.41
C GLN A 206 11.48 6.20 -15.55
N LYS A 207 12.20 7.22 -16.03
CA LYS A 207 13.29 7.84 -15.28
C LYS A 207 12.75 8.97 -14.42
N MET A 208 12.57 8.70 -13.12
CA MET A 208 12.09 9.72 -12.20
C MET A 208 12.44 9.41 -10.74
N ALA A 209 12.46 10.48 -9.94
CA ALA A 209 12.52 10.41 -8.48
C ALA A 209 11.09 10.50 -7.92
N VAL A 210 10.57 9.38 -7.41
CA VAL A 210 9.26 9.32 -6.77
C VAL A 210 9.42 9.69 -5.30
N LYS A 211 8.70 10.73 -4.87
CA LYS A 211 8.78 11.31 -3.52
C LYS A 211 7.47 11.13 -2.79
N TYR A 212 7.53 10.76 -1.52
CA TYR A 212 6.36 10.71 -0.66
C TYR A 212 6.78 10.94 0.80
N PRO A 213 5.93 11.54 1.66
CA PRO A 213 4.68 12.21 1.35
C PRO A 213 4.92 13.51 0.58
N ILE A 214 3.92 13.90 -0.22
CA ILE A 214 3.88 15.16 -0.99
C ILE A 214 2.44 15.66 -1.05
N GLY A 215 2.26 16.98 -1.01
CA GLY A 215 0.94 17.59 -1.07
C GLY A 215 0.21 17.57 0.29
N SER A 216 -1.04 17.15 0.36
CA SER A 216 -1.87 17.29 1.57
C SER A 216 -2.57 15.99 2.00
N GLN A 217 -3.24 16.05 3.15
CA GLN A 217 -3.99 14.96 3.78
C GLN A 217 -3.12 13.79 4.29
N ILE A 218 -1.84 14.07 4.55
CA ILE A 218 -0.88 13.05 4.97
C ILE A 218 -1.20 12.56 6.37
N GLU A 219 -1.30 11.24 6.53
CA GLU A 219 -1.38 10.62 7.85
C GLU A 219 -0.08 10.93 8.62
N PRO A 220 -0.14 11.42 9.87
CA PRO A 220 1.06 11.85 10.58
C PRO A 220 1.92 10.71 11.14
N SER A 221 1.39 9.48 11.20
CA SER A 221 2.03 8.36 11.87
C SER A 221 1.99 7.05 11.09
N TYR A 222 3.02 6.24 11.29
CA TYR A 222 3.05 4.83 10.94
C TYR A 222 2.86 3.99 12.21
N ASP A 223 2.02 2.95 12.14
CA ASP A 223 1.55 2.20 13.30
C ASP A 223 2.32 0.90 13.58
N GLY A 224 3.43 0.66 12.89
CA GLY A 224 4.31 -0.48 13.16
C GLY A 224 3.78 -1.83 12.67
N LYS A 225 2.68 -1.88 11.92
CA LYS A 225 2.00 -3.14 11.57
C LYS A 225 2.36 -3.73 10.21
N GLU A 226 3.27 -3.10 9.47
CA GLU A 226 3.74 -3.67 8.21
C GLU A 226 4.43 -5.01 8.46
N GLN A 227 4.21 -5.97 7.56
CA GLN A 227 4.88 -7.26 7.61
C GLN A 227 5.61 -7.49 6.27
N PRO A 228 6.95 -7.62 6.28
CA PRO A 228 7.83 -7.48 7.45
C PRO A 228 7.93 -6.00 7.92
N ASN A 229 8.16 -5.78 9.22
CA ASN A 229 8.20 -4.42 9.78
C ASN A 229 9.58 -3.77 9.52
N PRO A 230 9.67 -2.60 8.84
CA PRO A 230 10.94 -1.89 8.64
C PRO A 230 11.54 -1.33 9.94
N MET A 231 10.72 -1.17 10.98
CA MET A 231 11.09 -0.55 12.26
C MET A 231 10.63 -1.41 13.46
N PRO A 232 11.14 -2.65 13.60
CA PRO A 232 10.64 -3.60 14.62
C PRO A 232 10.94 -3.20 16.07
N GLN A 233 11.83 -2.21 16.27
CA GLN A 233 12.18 -1.69 17.61
C GLN A 233 11.30 -0.51 18.04
N ALA A 234 10.37 -0.06 17.19
CA ALA A 234 9.48 1.05 17.48
C ALA A 234 8.02 0.65 17.23
N ASP A 235 7.18 0.79 18.25
CA ASP A 235 5.76 0.46 18.16
C ASP A 235 4.99 1.42 17.23
N LYS A 236 5.35 2.71 17.25
CA LYS A 236 4.74 3.76 16.43
C LYS A 236 5.81 4.81 16.11
N THR A 237 5.80 5.30 14.88
CA THR A 237 6.70 6.38 14.42
C THR A 237 5.90 7.45 13.68
N GLY A 238 6.55 8.52 13.24
CA GLY A 238 6.01 9.41 12.21
C GLY A 238 5.86 8.67 10.88
N ASN A 239 4.94 9.12 10.04
CA ASN A 239 4.80 8.57 8.69
C ASN A 239 6.14 8.68 7.95
N PRO A 240 6.72 7.58 7.45
CA PRO A 240 8.02 7.61 6.83
C PRO A 240 8.02 8.51 5.60
N ILE A 241 9.08 9.28 5.45
CA ILE A 241 9.36 10.06 4.25
C ILE A 241 10.29 9.25 3.38
N SER A 242 10.00 9.08 2.09
CA SER A 242 10.82 8.31 1.16
C SER A 242 11.05 9.01 -0.17
N ILE A 243 12.16 8.64 -0.79
CA ILE A 243 12.48 8.94 -2.16
C ILE A 243 13.05 7.68 -2.82
N ALA A 244 12.56 7.37 -4.02
CA ALA A 244 12.98 6.22 -4.82
C ALA A 244 13.31 6.69 -6.24
N PHE A 245 14.48 6.32 -6.76
CA PHE A 245 14.90 6.65 -8.12
C PHE A 245 14.69 5.45 -9.05
N TYR A 246 13.82 5.61 -10.04
CA TYR A 246 13.49 4.60 -11.04
C TYR A 246 14.17 4.90 -12.38
N GLY A 247 14.48 3.85 -13.14
CA GLY A 247 15.13 3.94 -14.45
C GLY A 247 16.57 4.49 -14.45
N GLU A 248 17.13 4.76 -13.27
CA GLU A 248 18.51 5.24 -13.11
C GLU A 248 19.49 4.07 -13.17
N THR A 249 20.51 4.18 -14.03
CA THR A 249 21.58 3.18 -14.14
C THR A 249 22.85 3.59 -13.40
N GLN A 250 22.89 4.82 -12.89
CA GLN A 250 24.05 5.39 -12.21
C GLN A 250 23.82 5.35 -10.71
N PRO A 251 24.85 5.04 -9.89
CA PRO A 251 24.71 5.00 -8.45
C PRO A 251 24.21 6.33 -7.88
N ILE A 252 23.30 6.23 -6.90
CA ILE A 252 22.80 7.36 -6.12
C ILE A 252 23.47 7.30 -4.74
N GLN A 253 24.39 8.23 -4.47
CA GLN A 253 25.03 8.31 -3.16
C GLN A 253 24.35 9.39 -2.32
N MET A 254 23.55 8.98 -1.32
CA MET A 254 22.94 9.92 -0.39
C MET A 254 24.01 10.70 0.40
N ILE A 255 23.89 12.04 0.40
CA ILE A 255 24.71 12.97 1.19
C ILE A 255 23.97 13.32 2.49
N SER A 256 22.68 13.66 2.40
CA SER A 256 21.85 13.93 3.57
C SER A 256 20.36 13.80 3.28
N PHE A 257 19.58 13.43 4.30
CA PHE A 257 18.13 13.37 4.24
C PHE A 257 17.57 14.06 5.49
N LYS A 258 16.85 15.17 5.30
CA LYS A 258 16.42 16.06 6.40
C LYS A 258 14.94 16.38 6.30
N LEU A 259 14.30 16.41 7.46
CA LEU A 259 12.92 16.85 7.65
C LEU A 259 12.91 18.15 8.45
N PHE A 260 12.06 19.10 8.08
CA PHE A 260 11.91 20.39 8.72
C PHE A 260 10.45 20.68 9.06
N GLN A 261 10.24 21.29 10.22
CA GLN A 261 8.97 21.87 10.66
C GLN A 261 9.22 23.31 11.07
N ASP A 262 8.44 24.27 10.59
CA ASP A 262 8.63 25.71 10.87
C ASP A 262 10.08 26.20 10.64
N ASN A 263 10.72 25.69 9.58
CA ASN A 263 12.14 25.90 9.24
C ASN A 263 13.17 25.37 10.24
N GLN A 264 12.75 24.67 11.29
CA GLN A 264 13.64 23.97 12.22
C GLN A 264 13.81 22.50 11.81
N PRO A 265 15.03 21.94 11.84
CA PRO A 265 15.25 20.53 11.53
C PRO A 265 14.68 19.62 12.63
N ILE A 266 14.00 18.55 12.24
CA ILE A 266 13.64 17.45 13.12
C ILE A 266 14.81 16.46 13.11
N ASN A 267 15.53 16.39 14.24
CA ASN A 267 16.75 15.59 14.36
C ASN A 267 16.51 14.18 14.92
N ASP A 268 15.39 13.97 15.64
CA ASP A 268 15.02 12.66 16.20
C ASP A 268 14.40 11.77 15.12
N VAL A 269 15.28 11.31 14.22
CA VAL A 269 14.92 10.57 13.01
C VAL A 269 15.84 9.36 12.83
N LYS A 270 15.36 8.32 12.16
CA LYS A 270 16.17 7.21 11.67
C LYS A 270 16.08 7.12 10.16
N ILE A 271 17.22 7.04 9.49
CA ILE A 271 17.30 6.89 8.03
C ILE A 271 17.52 5.40 7.70
N LEU A 272 16.69 4.88 6.79
CA LEU A 272 16.86 3.57 6.18
C LEU A 272 17.39 3.69 4.75
N THR A 273 18.29 2.79 4.42
CA THR A 273 18.90 2.56 3.11
C THR A 273 18.97 1.06 2.87
N ALA A 274 19.23 0.62 1.64
CA ALA A 274 19.46 -0.80 1.34
C ALA A 274 20.49 -1.48 2.28
N SER A 275 21.53 -0.76 2.71
CA SER A 275 22.60 -1.32 3.54
C SER A 275 22.20 -1.57 5.00
N ASN A 276 21.17 -0.89 5.51
CA ASN A 276 20.75 -1.01 6.91
C ASN A 276 19.28 -1.44 7.08
N ASP A 277 18.58 -1.72 5.98
CA ASP A 277 17.26 -2.31 5.99
C ASP A 277 17.35 -3.75 6.53
N ILE A 278 16.74 -3.98 7.69
CA ILE A 278 16.75 -5.28 8.36
C ILE A 278 16.08 -6.38 7.52
N ASN A 279 15.11 -6.02 6.69
CA ASN A 279 14.37 -6.95 5.86
C ASN A 279 14.98 -7.12 4.46
N ARG A 280 15.97 -6.27 4.10
CA ARG A 280 16.67 -6.29 2.81
C ARG A 280 15.72 -6.19 1.60
N LEU A 281 14.69 -5.36 1.73
CA LEU A 281 13.70 -5.11 0.69
C LEU A 281 13.94 -3.79 -0.04
N LEU A 282 14.65 -2.83 0.58
CA LEU A 282 15.04 -1.59 -0.10
C LEU A 282 16.10 -1.83 -1.17
N ALA A 283 15.87 -1.31 -2.37
CA ALA A 283 16.89 -1.21 -3.41
C ALA A 283 17.92 -0.10 -3.08
N GLU A 284 19.11 -0.16 -3.70
CA GLU A 284 20.17 0.84 -3.48
C GLU A 284 19.76 2.27 -3.87
N THR A 285 18.72 2.41 -4.70
CA THR A 285 18.13 3.67 -5.14
C THR A 285 16.94 4.12 -4.31
N GLU A 286 16.64 3.43 -3.19
CA GLU A 286 15.52 3.72 -2.31
C GLU A 286 16.00 4.15 -0.93
N PHE A 287 15.44 5.26 -0.44
CA PHE A 287 15.82 5.88 0.83
C PHE A 287 14.57 6.24 1.61
N ALA A 288 14.60 6.01 2.93
CA ALA A 288 13.51 6.41 3.82
C ALA A 288 14.04 7.10 5.08
N LEU A 289 13.25 8.03 5.62
CA LEU A 289 13.49 8.74 6.87
C LEU A 289 12.25 8.58 7.74
N PHE A 290 12.44 7.97 8.90
CA PHE A 290 11.41 7.78 9.93
C PHE A 290 11.61 8.82 11.02
N PRO A 291 10.66 9.75 11.23
CA PRO A 291 10.60 10.52 12.46
C PRO A 291 10.30 9.57 13.62
N MET A 292 11.07 9.63 14.71
CA MET A 292 10.90 8.71 15.84
C MET A 292 9.62 8.98 16.65
N LYS A 293 8.95 10.11 16.38
CA LYS A 293 7.65 10.49 16.96
C LYS A 293 6.65 10.76 15.86
N SER A 294 5.36 10.58 16.16
CA SER A 294 4.28 11.00 15.27
C SER A 294 4.41 12.49 14.91
N LEU A 295 4.18 12.81 13.65
CA LEU A 295 4.14 14.19 13.19
C LEU A 295 2.93 14.92 13.77
N GLU A 296 2.99 16.24 13.85
CA GLU A 296 1.84 17.05 14.26
C GLU A 296 0.76 17.02 13.17
N PHE A 297 -0.50 17.08 13.58
CA PHE A 297 -1.64 17.21 12.67
C PHE A 297 -1.77 18.65 12.16
N ASP A 298 -2.35 18.82 10.96
CA ASP A 298 -2.61 20.13 10.34
C ASP A 298 -1.35 21.01 10.24
N LYS A 299 -0.22 20.39 9.89
CA LYS A 299 1.10 21.01 9.93
C LYS A 299 1.87 20.81 8.63
N ASP A 300 2.56 21.88 8.22
CA ASP A 300 3.44 21.87 7.06
C ASP A 300 4.84 21.37 7.41
N TYR A 301 5.36 20.53 6.54
CA TYR A 301 6.70 19.97 6.62
C TYR A 301 7.44 20.20 5.30
N ARG A 302 8.74 20.46 5.41
CA ARG A 302 9.65 20.55 4.26
C ARG A 302 10.69 19.45 4.36
N VAL A 303 11.03 18.87 3.22
CA VAL A 303 12.02 17.80 3.12
C VAL A 303 13.13 18.24 2.18
N GLU A 304 14.36 17.87 2.53
CA GLU A 304 15.53 18.03 1.67
C GLU A 304 16.31 16.72 1.59
N PHE A 305 16.55 16.25 0.37
CA PHE A 305 17.38 15.09 0.07
C PHE A 305 18.53 15.52 -0.83
N ALA A 306 19.75 15.53 -0.28
CA ALA A 306 20.96 15.82 -1.02
C ALA A 306 21.66 14.51 -1.40
N TYR A 307 22.11 14.39 -2.65
CA TYR A 307 22.78 13.20 -3.15
C TYR A 307 23.82 13.54 -4.22
N ARG A 308 24.76 12.63 -4.42
CA ARG A 308 25.74 12.68 -5.50
C ARG A 308 25.39 11.65 -6.57
N GLN A 309 25.37 12.10 -7.81
CA GLN A 309 25.19 11.24 -8.99
C GLN A 309 26.07 11.81 -10.11
N ASN A 310 26.84 10.97 -10.80
CA ASN A 310 27.76 11.39 -11.87
C ASN A 310 28.74 12.50 -11.44
N ASN A 311 29.29 12.39 -10.22
CA ASN A 311 30.17 13.41 -9.62
C ASN A 311 29.54 14.81 -9.47
N GLN A 312 28.22 14.92 -9.57
CA GLN A 312 27.48 16.15 -9.35
C GLN A 312 26.63 16.03 -8.08
N ASP A 313 26.72 17.03 -7.22
CA ASP A 313 25.87 17.15 -6.04
C ASP A 313 24.52 17.76 -6.46
N LYS A 314 23.44 17.06 -6.13
CA LYS A 314 22.06 17.41 -6.44
C LYS A 314 21.23 17.48 -5.16
N ILE A 315 20.14 18.24 -5.19
CA ILE A 315 19.23 18.37 -4.05
C ILE A 315 17.79 18.30 -4.55
N GLU A 316 17.03 17.35 -4.00
CA GLU A 316 15.58 17.28 -4.12
C GLU A 316 14.93 17.97 -2.92
N LYS A 317 13.97 18.85 -3.17
CA LYS A 317 13.18 19.53 -2.14
C LYS A 317 11.71 19.35 -2.42
N TRP A 318 10.94 19.04 -1.39
CA TRP A 318 9.48 18.98 -1.48
C TRP A 318 8.84 19.29 -0.13
N GLN A 319 7.52 19.43 -0.15
CA GLN A 319 6.73 19.78 1.02
C GLN A 319 5.48 18.93 1.09
N PHE A 320 4.97 18.78 2.30
CA PHE A 320 3.70 18.12 2.54
C PHE A 320 3.00 18.68 3.78
N HIS A 321 1.69 18.49 3.83
CA HIS A 321 0.82 18.93 4.90
C HIS A 321 0.07 17.74 5.51
N THR A 322 0.20 17.55 6.81
CA THR A 322 -0.50 16.49 7.53
C THR A 322 -1.99 16.81 7.65
N ARG A 323 -2.84 15.79 7.65
CA ARG A 323 -4.28 16.01 7.77
C ARG A 323 -4.65 16.59 9.14
N LYS A 324 -5.86 17.15 9.22
CA LYS A 324 -6.50 17.52 10.48
C LYS A 324 -6.85 16.31 11.32
N LYS A 325 -6.93 16.53 12.64
CA LYS A 325 -7.53 15.57 13.57
C LYS A 325 -8.99 15.34 13.21
N LYS A 326 -9.42 14.08 13.29
CA LYS A 326 -10.83 13.68 13.13
C LYS A 326 -11.64 13.95 14.39
N ASN A 327 -10.98 13.94 15.55
CA ASN A 327 -11.56 14.26 16.85
C ASN A 327 -10.47 14.67 17.87
N ILE A 328 -10.90 15.18 19.03
CA ILE A 328 -10.00 15.67 20.08
C ILE A 328 -9.16 14.58 20.77
N PHE A 329 -9.54 13.30 20.63
CA PHE A 329 -8.86 12.16 21.25
C PHE A 329 -7.88 11.48 20.29
N GLU A 330 -7.62 12.06 19.11
CA GLU A 330 -6.66 11.54 18.15
C GLU A 330 -5.25 12.08 18.47
N PHE A 331 -4.29 11.15 18.58
CA PHE A 331 -2.90 11.41 18.98
C PHE A 331 -1.90 10.77 18.02
#